data_AF-A0A7S1XB25-F1
#
_entry.id   AF-A0A7S1XB25-F1
#
_cell.length_a   1.000
_cell.length_b   1.000
_cell.length_c   1.000
_cell.angle_alpha   90.00
_cell.angle_beta   90.00
_cell.angle_gamma   90.00
#
_symmetry.space_group_name_H-M   'P 1'
#
loop_
_entity.id
_entity.type
_entity.pdbx_description
1 polymer ?
#
loop_
_entity_poly.entity_id
_entity_poly.type
_entity_poly.pdbx_seq_one_letter_code
_entity_poly.pdbx_strand_id
1 'polypeptide(L)'
;MKIIRETFGRVGLVSWVHSMVVSLPKPQKVQSSRIRWLNHHLLKDARGKCALYWVEFAPRVQYNHALEAAIGLANDAKVPLVALYVVNPETRDFTERHLVFLLQGLMQFAEECAKRNIQLWTMHGLPGELVPRVAERIEAMSVVTEKPGLREGRKEREVVARALRVPLLEVETNVVVPLELASTKQEYAARTIRSRITGDDYHQCLVPVVTIEPKFHSLSLKQFLSPPEEFRSHHLDLKQNDIDQALGKFTDKVNRRVPPTDSFLGGERRGREILAEFANKILLGYSTLRNEPAKAGQSNLSPYLRFGFLSPIECALAVRHSPLA
;
A
#
# COMPACT_ATOMS: atom_id res chain seq x y z
N MET A 1 21.42 -30.86 -67.34
CA MET A 1 20.01 -31.09 -66.95
C MET A 1 19.75 -30.29 -65.68
N LYS A 2 19.23 -29.05 -65.77
CA LYS A 2 17.80 -28.70 -65.55
C LYS A 2 17.26 -29.28 -64.21
N ILE A 3 16.80 -28.53 -63.20
CA ILE A 3 16.18 -27.20 -63.09
C ILE A 3 16.30 -26.69 -61.64
N ILE A 4 16.38 -25.35 -61.52
CA ILE A 4 16.31 -24.49 -60.33
C ILE A 4 14.89 -24.46 -59.74
N ARG A 5 14.75 -24.46 -58.40
CA ARG A 5 13.77 -23.61 -57.68
C ARG A 5 14.13 -23.46 -56.19
N GLU A 6 14.34 -22.21 -55.83
CA GLU A 6 14.30 -21.58 -54.49
C GLU A 6 13.06 -22.06 -53.67
N THR A 7 12.94 -21.92 -52.34
CA THR A 7 13.14 -20.71 -51.53
C THR A 7 13.07 -21.05 -50.02
N PHE A 8 13.73 -20.22 -49.20
CA PHE A 8 13.57 -20.01 -47.75
C PHE A 8 13.98 -21.12 -46.77
N GLY A 9 15.25 -21.07 -46.37
CA GLY A 9 15.76 -21.70 -45.15
C GLY A 9 15.12 -21.10 -43.89
N ARG A 10 14.53 -21.97 -43.06
CA ARG A 10 14.33 -21.73 -41.64
C ARG A 10 15.69 -21.78 -40.94
N VAL A 11 16.40 -20.67 -40.93
CA VAL A 11 17.55 -20.49 -40.03
C VAL A 11 17.00 -20.08 -38.67
N GLY A 12 17.38 -20.84 -37.64
CA GLY A 12 16.92 -20.67 -36.27
C GLY A 12 17.15 -19.26 -35.73
N LEU A 13 16.03 -18.59 -35.45
CA LEU A 13 15.95 -17.34 -34.72
C LEU A 13 15.39 -17.62 -33.32
N VAL A 14 16.02 -18.56 -32.60
CA VAL A 14 15.65 -18.89 -31.20
C VAL A 14 16.94 -19.16 -30.42
N SER A 15 17.72 -18.12 -30.13
CA SER A 15 18.84 -18.26 -29.16
C SER A 15 19.44 -16.96 -28.58
N TRP A 16 18.89 -15.76 -28.86
CA TRP A 16 19.53 -14.50 -28.41
C TRP A 16 18.59 -13.53 -27.69
N VAL A 17 17.56 -14.05 -27.01
CA VAL A 17 16.74 -13.27 -26.05
C VAL A 17 16.74 -13.92 -24.67
N HIS A 18 17.88 -14.48 -24.24
CA HIS A 18 18.20 -14.50 -22.80
C HIS A 18 18.83 -13.16 -22.46
N SER A 19 17.96 -12.14 -22.51
CA SER A 19 18.23 -10.76 -22.14
C SER A 19 18.85 -10.71 -20.75
N MET A 20 19.89 -9.88 -20.61
CA MET A 20 20.46 -9.46 -19.33
C MET A 20 19.34 -9.13 -18.33
N VAL A 21 19.06 -10.07 -17.41
CA VAL A 21 18.32 -9.76 -16.20
C VAL A 21 19.27 -8.93 -15.35
N VAL A 22 19.31 -7.62 -15.60
CA VAL A 22 19.87 -6.67 -14.66
C VAL A 22 19.05 -6.85 -13.39
N SER A 23 19.64 -7.49 -12.37
CA SER A 23 18.97 -7.69 -11.09
C SER A 23 18.68 -6.31 -10.50
N LEU A 24 17.41 -5.90 -10.56
CA LEU A 24 16.97 -4.67 -9.92
C LEU A 24 17.31 -4.75 -8.42
N PRO A 25 17.83 -3.67 -7.81
CA PRO A 25 18.11 -3.64 -6.38
C PRO A 25 16.90 -4.12 -5.58
N LYS A 26 17.13 -5.01 -4.61
CA LYS A 26 16.09 -5.43 -3.66
C LYS A 26 16.15 -4.49 -2.45
N PRO A 27 15.02 -3.89 -2.02
CA PRO A 27 15.00 -3.11 -0.79
C PRO A 27 15.50 -3.96 0.37
N GLN A 28 16.44 -3.44 1.16
CA GLN A 28 16.95 -4.15 2.33
C GLN A 28 15.80 -4.41 3.33
N LYS A 29 15.85 -5.56 4.02
CA LYS A 29 14.96 -5.91 5.14
C LYS A 29 13.48 -6.14 4.82
N VAL A 30 13.08 -6.12 3.54
CA VAL A 30 11.77 -6.61 3.09
C VAL A 30 11.94 -7.96 2.40
N GLN A 31 11.10 -8.93 2.75
CA GLN A 31 11.13 -10.27 2.17
C GLN A 31 10.95 -10.19 0.65
N SER A 32 11.84 -10.84 -0.11
CA SER A 32 11.82 -10.74 -1.58
C SER A 32 10.57 -11.34 -2.22
N SER A 33 9.85 -12.22 -1.52
CA SER A 33 8.56 -12.76 -1.96
C SER A 33 7.43 -11.73 -1.95
N ARG A 34 7.63 -10.56 -1.33
CA ARG A 34 6.64 -9.48 -1.26
C ARG A 34 6.79 -8.45 -2.37
N ILE A 35 7.93 -8.40 -3.04
CA ILE A 35 8.29 -7.27 -3.91
C ILE A 35 8.19 -7.68 -5.38
N ARG A 36 7.68 -6.77 -6.21
CA ARG A 36 7.61 -6.95 -7.65
C ARG A 36 7.81 -5.60 -8.36
N TRP A 37 8.73 -5.56 -9.32
CA TRP A 37 8.86 -4.41 -10.21
C TRP A 37 7.81 -4.47 -11.31
N LEU A 38 7.07 -3.39 -11.53
CA LEU A 38 5.96 -3.33 -12.48
C LEU A 38 6.34 -2.74 -13.84
N ASN A 39 7.54 -2.18 -13.97
CA ASN A 39 8.10 -1.70 -15.23
C ASN A 39 9.61 -2.02 -15.33
N HIS A 40 10.22 -1.72 -16.47
CA HIS A 40 11.61 -2.10 -16.79
C HIS A 40 12.63 -0.96 -16.60
N HIS A 41 12.22 0.16 -16.01
CA HIS A 41 13.16 1.23 -15.68
C HIS A 41 14.12 0.76 -14.58
N LEU A 42 15.40 1.14 -14.68
CA LEU A 42 16.43 0.69 -13.76
C LEU A 42 16.74 1.78 -12.72
N LEU A 43 16.82 1.40 -11.44
CA LEU A 43 17.16 2.31 -10.35
C LEU A 43 18.53 3.01 -10.53
N LYS A 44 19.51 2.31 -11.12
CA LYS A 44 20.85 2.86 -11.37
C LYS A 44 20.86 4.04 -12.36
N ASP A 45 19.84 4.10 -13.22
CA ASP A 45 19.69 5.16 -14.23
C ASP A 45 18.83 6.31 -13.67
N ALA A 46 18.16 6.08 -12.52
CA ALA A 46 17.30 7.05 -11.89
C ALA A 46 18.13 8.06 -11.08
N ARG A 47 18.33 9.25 -11.66
CA ARG A 47 18.82 10.43 -10.94
C ARG A 47 17.61 11.29 -10.58
N GLY A 48 17.23 11.26 -9.31
CA GLY A 48 16.08 12.02 -8.81
C GLY A 48 16.39 12.71 -7.48
N LYS A 49 15.50 13.63 -7.07
CA LYS A 49 15.64 14.44 -5.85
C LYS A 49 14.95 13.84 -4.64
N CYS A 50 14.09 12.84 -4.84
CA CYS A 50 13.36 12.13 -3.79
C CYS A 50 12.92 10.74 -4.25
N ALA A 51 12.51 9.89 -3.32
CA ALA A 51 11.64 8.75 -3.61
C ALA A 51 10.18 9.14 -3.36
N LEU A 52 9.25 8.51 -4.08
CA LEU A 52 7.81 8.68 -3.87
C LEU A 52 7.19 7.38 -3.34
N TYR A 53 6.52 7.44 -2.19
CA TYR A 53 5.65 6.37 -1.73
C TYR A 53 4.19 6.72 -2.07
N TRP A 54 3.65 6.08 -3.10
CA TRP A 54 2.24 6.14 -3.43
C TRP A 54 1.48 5.14 -2.56
N VAL A 55 0.87 5.66 -1.50
CA VAL A 55 0.08 4.89 -0.53
C VAL A 55 -1.38 4.81 -0.98
N GLU A 56 -2.00 3.65 -0.82
CA GLU A 56 -3.44 3.51 -1.07
C GLU A 56 -4.12 2.51 -0.15
N PHE A 57 -3.50 1.35 0.08
CA PHE A 57 -4.13 0.27 0.81
C PHE A 57 -3.60 0.09 2.23
N ALA A 58 -2.51 0.76 2.60
CA ALA A 58 -1.91 0.70 3.93
C ALA A 58 -1.48 2.10 4.44
N PRO A 59 -2.41 3.05 4.64
CA PRO A 59 -2.14 4.35 5.28
C PRO A 59 -1.91 4.20 6.79
N ARG A 60 -0.80 3.54 7.16
CA ARG A 60 -0.33 3.31 8.52
C ARG A 60 1.21 3.31 8.53
N VAL A 61 1.82 3.68 9.65
CA VAL A 61 3.30 3.62 9.75
C VAL A 61 3.80 2.33 10.38
N GLN A 62 3.00 1.66 11.21
CA GLN A 62 3.38 0.39 11.83
C GLN A 62 3.11 -0.78 10.86
N TYR A 63 4.01 -1.76 10.86
CA TYR A 63 3.86 -2.99 10.07
C TYR A 63 3.57 -2.73 8.57
N ASN A 64 4.28 -1.77 7.99
CA ASN A 64 4.10 -1.34 6.60
C ASN A 64 5.33 -1.66 5.72
N HIS A 65 5.31 -2.81 5.06
CA HIS A 65 6.42 -3.24 4.19
C HIS A 65 6.71 -2.27 3.05
N ALA A 66 5.70 -1.66 2.45
CA ALA A 66 5.87 -0.73 1.33
C ALA A 66 6.54 0.57 1.79
N LEU A 67 6.13 1.11 2.94
CA LEU A 67 6.79 2.26 3.55
C LEU A 67 8.26 1.95 3.86
N GLU A 68 8.55 0.83 4.51
CA GLU A 68 9.94 0.47 4.85
C GLU A 68 10.79 0.22 3.58
N ALA A 69 10.22 -0.39 2.54
CA ALA A 69 10.89 -0.54 1.25
C ALA A 69 11.22 0.83 0.62
N ALA A 70 10.27 1.78 0.66
CA ALA A 70 10.45 3.12 0.13
C ALA A 70 11.54 3.90 0.89
N ILE A 71 11.56 3.80 2.23
CA ILE A 71 12.60 4.41 3.06
C ILE A 71 13.97 3.79 2.75
N GLY A 72 14.04 2.47 2.61
CA GLY A 72 15.27 1.76 2.25
C GLY A 72 15.84 2.27 0.92
N LEU A 73 15.02 2.34 -0.13
CA LEU A 73 15.42 2.85 -1.45
C LEU A 73 15.85 4.33 -1.39
N ALA A 74 15.12 5.17 -0.66
CA ALA A 74 15.46 6.58 -0.48
C ALA A 74 16.80 6.76 0.24
N ASN A 75 17.04 6.00 1.31
CA ASN A 75 18.28 6.01 2.07
C ASN A 75 19.49 5.56 1.24
N ASP A 76 19.33 4.49 0.45
CA ASP A 76 20.39 3.98 -0.43
C ASP A 76 20.74 5.01 -1.52
N ALA A 77 19.73 5.71 -2.07
CA ALA A 77 19.90 6.78 -3.04
C ALA A 77 20.31 8.14 -2.43
N LYS A 78 20.38 8.23 -1.10
CA LYS A 78 20.68 9.46 -0.35
C LYS A 78 19.73 10.63 -0.64
N VAL A 79 18.45 10.34 -0.77
CA VAL A 79 17.40 11.32 -1.05
C VAL A 79 16.25 11.18 -0.03
N PRO A 80 15.46 12.24 0.22
CA PRO A 80 14.29 12.15 1.07
C PRO A 80 13.18 11.28 0.45
N LEU A 81 12.29 10.78 1.30
CA LEU A 81 11.03 10.14 0.89
C LEU A 81 9.87 11.12 1.03
N VAL A 82 9.03 11.23 0.01
CA VAL A 82 7.72 11.90 0.07
C VAL A 82 6.63 10.85 -0.07
N ALA A 83 5.61 10.89 0.78
CA ALA A 83 4.42 10.05 0.65
C ALA A 83 3.29 10.80 -0.06
N LEU A 84 2.51 10.09 -0.86
CA LEU A 84 1.36 10.62 -1.59
C LEU A 84 0.19 9.67 -1.43
N TYR A 85 -0.94 10.19 -0.95
CA TYR A 85 -2.24 9.51 -1.00
C TYR A 85 -3.15 10.26 -1.98
N VAL A 86 -3.76 9.54 -2.93
CA VAL A 86 -4.74 10.12 -3.86
C VAL A 86 -6.11 9.52 -3.57
N VAL A 87 -7.00 10.32 -2.99
CA VAL A 87 -8.40 9.97 -2.75
C VAL A 87 -9.14 10.00 -4.09
N ASN A 88 -9.47 8.82 -4.62
CA ASN A 88 -10.24 8.71 -5.85
C ASN A 88 -11.72 9.05 -5.59
N PRO A 89 -12.23 10.17 -6.14
CA PRO A 89 -13.61 10.61 -5.92
C PRO A 89 -14.64 9.73 -6.65
N GLU A 90 -14.19 8.87 -7.57
CA GLU A 90 -15.04 8.03 -8.42
C GLU A 90 -15.22 6.61 -7.89
N THR A 91 -14.71 6.33 -6.70
CA THR A 91 -14.84 5.05 -6.03
C THR A 91 -16.32 4.81 -5.70
N ARG A 92 -17.03 4.10 -6.60
CA ARG A 92 -18.49 3.96 -6.61
C ARG A 92 -19.08 3.30 -5.36
N ASP A 93 -18.24 2.67 -4.54
CA ASP A 93 -18.66 1.91 -3.36
C ASP A 93 -18.61 2.74 -2.06
N PHE A 94 -18.17 3.99 -2.09
CA PHE A 94 -18.03 4.81 -0.87
C PHE A 94 -19.26 5.67 -0.61
N THR A 95 -19.75 5.62 0.63
CA THR A 95 -20.66 6.61 1.21
C THR A 95 -19.88 7.66 2.00
N GLU A 96 -20.55 8.73 2.42
CA GLU A 96 -19.96 9.74 3.31
C GLU A 96 -19.30 9.12 4.55
N ARG A 97 -19.92 8.10 5.17
CA ARG A 97 -19.32 7.32 6.26
C ARG A 97 -17.92 6.80 5.94
N HIS A 98 -17.76 6.22 4.75
CA HIS A 98 -16.49 5.63 4.33
C HIS A 98 -15.43 6.70 4.11
N LEU A 99 -15.82 7.83 3.51
CA LEU A 99 -14.92 8.95 3.29
C LEU A 99 -14.48 9.60 4.61
N VAL A 100 -15.42 9.86 5.53
CA VAL A 100 -15.06 10.40 6.86
C VAL A 100 -14.12 9.46 7.60
N PHE A 101 -14.40 8.16 7.63
CA PHE A 101 -13.52 7.17 8.24
C PHE A 101 -12.12 7.16 7.60
N LEU A 102 -12.03 7.26 6.26
CA LEU A 102 -10.76 7.36 5.55
C LEU A 102 -10.02 8.66 5.92
N LEU A 103 -10.67 9.82 5.81
CA LEU A 103 -10.07 11.14 6.03
C LEU A 103 -9.56 11.29 7.47
N GLN A 104 -10.30 10.81 8.47
CA GLN A 104 -9.86 10.75 9.86
C GLN A 104 -8.55 9.97 9.99
N GLY A 105 -8.45 8.82 9.33
CA GLY A 105 -7.23 8.03 9.36
C GLY A 105 -6.08 8.63 8.56
N LEU A 106 -6.35 9.31 7.44
CA LEU A 106 -5.31 10.02 6.67
C LEU A 106 -4.72 11.21 7.43
N MET A 107 -5.53 11.93 8.21
CA MET A 107 -5.02 12.96 9.14
C MET A 107 -4.02 12.35 10.12
N GLN A 108 -4.41 11.26 10.79
CA GLN A 108 -3.51 10.58 11.72
C GLN A 108 -2.28 10.03 10.99
N PHE A 109 -2.43 9.46 9.80
CA PHE A 109 -1.31 8.96 9.02
C PHE A 109 -0.32 10.08 8.67
N ALA A 110 -0.81 11.29 8.37
CA ALA A 110 0.02 12.48 8.17
C ALA A 110 0.84 12.81 9.44
N GLU A 111 0.20 12.81 10.61
CA GLU A 111 0.87 13.04 11.90
C GLU A 111 1.94 11.99 12.18
N GLU A 112 1.64 10.71 11.97
CA GLU A 112 2.59 9.61 12.21
C GLU A 112 3.74 9.60 11.19
N CYS A 113 3.48 9.96 9.92
CA CYS A 113 4.53 10.21 8.94
C CYS A 113 5.44 11.36 9.38
N ALA A 114 4.85 12.44 9.89
CA ALA A 114 5.60 13.61 10.32
C ALA A 114 6.54 13.33 11.49
N LYS A 115 6.13 12.47 12.43
CA LYS A 115 7.01 11.97 13.51
C LYS A 115 8.23 11.21 12.99
N ARG A 116 8.14 10.63 11.79
CA ARG A 116 9.26 9.98 11.08
C ARG A 116 9.97 10.91 10.09
N ASN A 117 9.72 12.23 10.15
CA ASN A 117 10.28 13.22 9.23
C ASN A 117 9.89 13.02 7.74
N ILE A 118 8.77 12.34 7.48
CA ILE A 118 8.23 12.10 6.13
C ILE A 118 7.03 13.01 5.92
N GLN A 119 7.03 13.69 4.78
CA GLN A 119 5.91 14.50 4.34
C GLN A 119 4.89 13.60 3.67
N LEU A 120 3.62 13.71 4.08
CA LEU A 120 2.49 13.20 3.32
C LEU A 120 1.82 14.34 2.54
N TRP A 121 1.57 14.12 1.26
CA TRP A 121 0.61 14.88 0.49
C TRP A 121 -0.67 14.06 0.33
N THR A 122 -1.79 14.62 0.80
CA THR A 122 -3.10 14.05 0.50
C THR A 122 -3.74 14.85 -0.62
N MET A 123 -4.18 14.16 -1.66
CA MET A 123 -4.80 14.78 -2.83
C MET A 123 -6.13 14.11 -3.14
N HIS A 124 -7.01 14.80 -3.86
CA HIS A 124 -8.16 14.19 -4.55
C HIS A 124 -7.93 14.19 -6.05
N GLY A 125 -8.43 13.16 -6.74
CA GLY A 125 -8.31 13.03 -8.19
C GLY A 125 -8.11 11.58 -8.63
N LEU A 126 -7.65 11.38 -9.87
CA LEU A 126 -7.42 10.04 -10.43
C LEU A 126 -5.95 9.62 -10.22
N PRO A 127 -5.67 8.54 -9.46
CA PRO A 127 -4.29 8.10 -9.21
C PRO A 127 -3.52 7.79 -10.50
N GLY A 128 -4.20 7.18 -11.49
CA GLY A 128 -3.66 6.91 -12.83
C GLY A 128 -3.08 8.14 -13.56
N GLU A 129 -3.59 9.34 -13.27
CA GLU A 129 -3.15 10.59 -13.87
C GLU A 129 -2.20 11.37 -12.95
N LEU A 130 -2.52 11.45 -11.66
CA LEU A 130 -1.78 12.27 -10.71
C LEU A 130 -0.44 11.67 -10.31
N VAL A 131 -0.37 10.35 -10.08
CA VAL A 131 0.87 9.73 -9.58
C VAL A 131 2.02 9.91 -10.57
N PRO A 132 1.87 9.65 -11.89
CA PRO A 132 2.95 9.90 -12.85
C PRO A 132 3.35 11.37 -12.94
N ARG A 133 2.36 12.29 -12.96
CA ARG A 133 2.61 13.74 -13.05
C ARG A 133 3.35 14.27 -11.83
N VAL A 134 2.94 13.85 -10.63
CA VAL A 134 3.62 14.23 -9.38
C VAL A 134 5.04 13.68 -9.38
N ALA A 135 5.22 12.39 -9.70
CA ALA A 135 6.53 11.76 -9.74
C ALA A 135 7.51 12.47 -10.70
N GLU A 136 7.06 12.83 -11.90
CA GLU A 136 7.85 13.60 -12.86
C GLU A 136 8.17 15.00 -12.31
N ARG A 137 7.16 15.70 -11.78
CA ARG A 137 7.31 17.09 -11.33
C ARG A 137 8.28 17.28 -10.17
N ILE A 138 8.34 16.29 -9.27
CA ILE A 138 9.24 16.31 -8.10
C ILE A 138 10.58 15.62 -8.37
N GLU A 139 10.80 15.18 -9.62
CA GLU A 139 11.98 14.44 -10.04
C GLU A 139 12.19 13.20 -9.15
N ALA A 140 11.14 12.41 -8.94
CA ALA A 140 11.22 11.19 -8.16
C ALA A 140 12.15 10.18 -8.83
N MET A 141 13.06 9.55 -8.08
CA MET A 141 13.92 8.48 -8.61
C MET A 141 13.21 7.13 -8.68
N SER A 142 12.16 6.93 -7.88
CA SER A 142 11.33 5.72 -7.91
C SER A 142 9.97 6.00 -7.30
N VAL A 143 9.04 5.13 -7.63
CA VAL A 143 7.74 5.05 -6.97
C VAL A 143 7.60 3.69 -6.31
N VAL A 144 7.15 3.67 -5.06
CA VAL A 144 6.78 2.45 -4.34
C VAL A 144 5.29 2.50 -4.03
N THR A 145 4.59 1.37 -4.14
CA THR A 145 3.16 1.25 -3.79
C THR A 145 2.84 -0.15 -3.28
N GLU A 146 1.67 -0.34 -2.67
CA GLU A 146 1.20 -1.63 -2.21
C GLU A 146 0.51 -2.45 -3.32
N LYS A 147 0.59 -3.78 -3.21
CA LYS A 147 -0.16 -4.69 -4.10
C LYS A 147 -1.66 -4.64 -3.79
N PRO A 148 -2.52 -4.33 -4.78
CA PRO A 148 -3.97 -4.38 -4.62
C PRO A 148 -4.50 -5.82 -4.62
N GLY A 149 -5.50 -6.09 -3.79
CA GLY A 149 -6.22 -7.37 -3.81
C GLY A 149 -7.22 -7.49 -4.98
N LEU A 150 -7.79 -6.36 -5.43
CA LEU A 150 -8.85 -6.32 -6.43
C LEU A 150 -8.32 -6.01 -7.84
N ARG A 151 -9.11 -6.39 -8.85
CA ARG A 151 -8.76 -6.25 -10.27
C ARG A 151 -8.60 -4.80 -10.69
N GLU A 152 -9.46 -3.94 -10.18
CA GLU A 152 -9.51 -2.51 -10.51
C GLU A 152 -8.21 -1.82 -10.06
N GLY A 153 -7.76 -2.08 -8.83
CA GLY A 153 -6.47 -1.60 -8.35
C GLY A 153 -5.29 -2.13 -9.17
N ARG A 154 -5.31 -3.41 -9.58
CA ARG A 154 -4.25 -3.98 -10.45
C ARG A 154 -4.16 -3.25 -11.79
N LYS A 155 -5.30 -3.02 -12.44
CA LYS A 155 -5.37 -2.25 -13.70
C LYS A 155 -4.83 -0.83 -13.53
N GLU A 156 -5.13 -0.18 -12.40
CA GLU A 156 -4.59 1.14 -12.13
C GLU A 156 -3.06 1.13 -11.99
N ARG A 157 -2.49 0.13 -11.32
CA ARG A 157 -1.03 -0.07 -11.26
C ARG A 157 -0.42 -0.25 -12.64
N GLU A 158 -1.06 -1.01 -13.53
CA GLU A 158 -0.62 -1.17 -14.93
C GLU A 158 -0.68 0.15 -15.73
N VAL A 159 -1.67 1.00 -15.48
CA VAL A 159 -1.76 2.34 -16.09
C VAL A 159 -0.62 3.22 -15.60
N VAL A 160 -0.42 3.32 -14.29
CA VAL A 160 0.66 4.12 -13.69
C VAL A 160 2.04 3.60 -14.11
N ALA A 161 2.26 2.28 -14.11
CA ALA A 161 3.53 1.66 -14.51
C ALA A 161 3.95 2.04 -15.94
N ARG A 162 2.98 2.13 -16.86
CA ARG A 162 3.21 2.51 -18.27
C ARG A 162 3.48 4.01 -18.45
N ALA A 163 2.93 4.85 -17.58
CA ALA A 163 3.07 6.30 -17.66
C ALA A 163 4.35 6.81 -16.95
N LEU A 164 4.84 6.08 -15.95
CA LEU A 164 6.05 6.44 -15.22
C LEU A 164 7.31 6.27 -16.07
N ARG A 165 8.23 7.24 -15.94
CA ARG A 165 9.60 7.18 -16.51
C ARG A 165 10.64 6.63 -15.54
N VAL A 166 10.21 6.25 -14.34
CA VAL A 166 11.04 5.74 -13.25
C VAL A 166 10.54 4.39 -12.76
N PRO A 167 11.39 3.61 -12.05
CA PRO A 167 11.01 2.29 -11.54
C PRO A 167 9.79 2.36 -10.62
N LEU A 168 8.80 1.49 -10.85
CA LEU A 168 7.65 1.29 -9.97
C LEU A 168 7.77 -0.04 -9.23
N LEU A 169 7.91 0.01 -7.91
CA LEU A 169 7.96 -1.15 -7.01
C LEU A 169 6.58 -1.38 -6.38
N GLU A 170 6.02 -2.55 -6.58
CA GLU A 170 4.85 -3.06 -5.87
C GLU A 170 5.30 -3.92 -4.68
N VAL A 171 4.66 -3.74 -3.52
CA VAL A 171 4.99 -4.47 -2.27
C VAL A 171 3.72 -5.05 -1.62
N GLU A 172 3.74 -6.35 -1.31
CA GLU A 172 2.66 -7.05 -0.59
C GLU A 172 2.67 -6.74 0.92
N THR A 173 1.89 -5.73 1.30
CA THR A 173 1.86 -5.18 2.66
C THR A 173 0.68 -5.65 3.52
N ASN A 174 -0.45 -6.05 2.91
CA ASN A 174 -1.72 -6.31 3.60
C ASN A 174 -2.08 -7.79 3.73
N VAL A 175 -1.10 -8.68 3.66
CA VAL A 175 -1.26 -10.12 3.88
C VAL A 175 -0.10 -10.64 4.72
N VAL A 176 -0.37 -11.67 5.54
CA VAL A 176 0.69 -12.36 6.29
C VAL A 176 1.57 -13.11 5.30
N VAL A 177 1.02 -14.10 4.58
CA VAL A 177 1.75 -14.83 3.55
C VAL A 177 1.49 -14.16 2.19
N PRO A 178 2.53 -13.76 1.43
CA PRO A 178 2.36 -13.19 0.09
C PRO A 178 1.59 -14.12 -0.83
N LEU A 179 0.74 -13.57 -1.71
CA LEU A 179 -0.22 -14.33 -2.50
C LEU A 179 0.46 -15.40 -3.37
N GLU A 180 1.53 -15.03 -4.06
CA GLU A 180 2.26 -15.94 -4.96
C GLU A 180 3.08 -16.99 -4.21
N LEU A 181 3.42 -16.71 -2.94
CA LEU A 181 3.99 -17.71 -2.03
C LEU A 181 2.90 -18.65 -1.50
N ALA A 182 1.74 -18.10 -1.14
CA ALA A 182 0.62 -18.84 -0.59
C ALA A 182 0.02 -19.83 -1.59
N SER A 183 -0.18 -19.46 -2.85
CA SER A 183 -0.56 -20.39 -3.92
C SER A 183 -0.40 -19.77 -5.30
N THR A 184 -0.03 -20.58 -6.29
CA THR A 184 0.05 -20.18 -7.70
C THR A 184 -1.27 -20.37 -8.46
N LYS A 185 -2.32 -20.83 -7.78
CA LYS A 185 -3.65 -21.06 -8.36
C LYS A 185 -4.75 -20.69 -7.38
N GLN A 186 -5.97 -20.55 -7.90
CA GLN A 186 -7.15 -20.42 -7.06
C GLN A 186 -7.35 -21.71 -6.25
N GLU A 187 -7.47 -21.56 -4.94
CA GLU A 187 -7.80 -22.62 -4.00
C GLU A 187 -9.32 -22.70 -3.84
N TYR A 188 -9.90 -23.89 -4.00
CA TYR A 188 -11.36 -24.05 -4.04
C TYR A 188 -12.03 -24.18 -2.66
N ALA A 189 -11.24 -24.40 -1.60
CA ALA A 189 -11.77 -24.54 -0.24
C ALA A 189 -10.77 -24.09 0.82
N ALA A 190 -11.27 -23.70 1.99
CA ALA A 190 -10.42 -23.31 3.12
C ALA A 190 -9.40 -24.40 3.51
N ARG A 191 -9.78 -25.68 3.42
CA ARG A 191 -8.87 -26.79 3.74
C ARG A 191 -7.67 -26.90 2.79
N THR A 192 -7.78 -26.43 1.55
CA THR A 192 -6.72 -26.59 0.54
C THR A 192 -5.70 -25.47 0.60
N ILE A 193 -6.13 -24.27 1.02
CA ILE A 193 -5.22 -23.15 1.29
C ILE A 193 -4.60 -23.22 2.69
N ARG A 194 -5.29 -23.78 3.69
CA ARG A 194 -4.89 -23.73 5.11
C ARG A 194 -3.45 -24.15 5.34
N SER A 195 -3.04 -25.33 4.89
CA SER A 195 -1.66 -25.81 5.10
C SER A 195 -0.60 -24.91 4.48
N ARG A 196 -0.93 -24.14 3.44
CA ARG A 196 -0.03 -23.19 2.78
C ARG A 196 0.09 -21.87 3.56
N ILE A 197 -0.99 -21.45 4.23
CA ILE A 197 -1.04 -20.19 5.00
C ILE A 197 -0.93 -20.39 6.51
N THR A 198 -0.71 -21.62 6.97
CA THR A 198 -0.40 -21.95 8.38
C THR A 198 0.78 -22.91 8.52
N GLY A 199 1.52 -23.15 7.43
CA GLY A 199 2.74 -23.97 7.42
C GLY A 199 4.00 -23.12 7.62
N ASP A 200 5.14 -23.61 7.12
CA ASP A 200 6.45 -22.96 7.31
C ASP A 200 6.49 -21.52 6.78
N ASP A 201 5.89 -21.27 5.61
CA ASP A 201 5.81 -19.92 5.02
C ASP A 201 5.10 -18.93 5.95
N TYR A 202 4.07 -19.37 6.67
CA TYR A 202 3.38 -18.54 7.66
C TYR A 202 4.32 -18.16 8.80
N HIS A 203 5.08 -19.10 9.35
CA HIS A 203 6.01 -18.81 10.43
C HIS A 203 7.16 -17.91 9.99
N GLN A 204 7.65 -18.07 8.76
CA GLN A 204 8.66 -17.19 8.18
C GLN A 204 8.12 -15.79 7.88
N CYS A 205 6.85 -15.68 7.51
CA CYS A 205 6.21 -14.40 7.19
C CYS A 205 5.61 -13.68 8.40
N LEU A 206 5.21 -14.40 9.45
CA LEU A 206 4.63 -13.84 10.68
C LEU A 206 5.75 -13.42 11.65
N VAL A 207 6.47 -12.39 11.23
CA VAL A 207 7.52 -11.73 11.99
C VAL A 207 7.25 -10.23 12.06
N PRO A 208 7.73 -9.53 13.10
CA PRO A 208 7.68 -8.08 13.13
C PRO A 208 8.33 -7.47 11.88
N VAL A 209 7.70 -6.43 11.32
CA VAL A 209 8.30 -5.66 10.23
C VAL A 209 9.42 -4.81 10.80
N VAL A 210 10.59 -4.85 10.16
CA VAL A 210 11.73 -4.07 10.62
C VAL A 210 11.56 -2.62 10.20
N THR A 211 11.41 -1.73 11.17
CA THR A 211 11.37 -0.28 10.95
C THR A 211 12.75 0.25 10.56
N ILE A 212 12.80 1.06 9.52
CA ILE A 212 14.00 1.73 9.01
C ILE A 212 13.89 3.23 9.29
N GLU A 213 14.92 3.81 9.89
CA GLU A 213 14.94 5.26 10.10
C GLU A 213 15.23 6.01 8.78
N PRO A 214 14.40 6.98 8.38
CA PRO A 214 14.72 7.88 7.27
C PRO A 214 15.95 8.73 7.59
N LYS A 215 16.97 8.69 6.73
CA LYS A 215 18.21 9.48 6.91
C LYS A 215 18.13 10.87 6.29
N PHE A 216 17.15 11.08 5.41
CA PHE A 216 16.94 12.31 4.66
C PHE A 216 15.48 12.73 4.81
N HIS A 217 15.26 13.92 5.34
CA HIS A 217 13.98 14.34 5.88
C HIS A 217 13.28 15.27 4.89
N SER A 218 12.16 14.83 4.29
CA SER A 218 11.40 15.69 3.39
C SER A 218 10.80 16.89 4.12
N LEU A 219 10.45 16.73 5.41
CA LEU A 219 9.91 17.80 6.26
C LEU A 219 10.93 18.90 6.59
N SER A 220 12.22 18.66 6.37
CA SER A 220 13.25 19.70 6.53
C SER A 220 13.46 20.54 5.26
N LEU A 221 12.75 20.23 4.17
CA LEU A 221 12.97 20.82 2.85
C LEU A 221 11.72 21.57 2.39
N LYS A 222 11.85 22.90 2.23
CA LYS A 222 10.73 23.80 1.88
C LYS A 222 9.95 23.36 0.64
N GLN A 223 10.62 22.80 -0.35
CA GLN A 223 10.01 22.33 -1.60
C GLN A 223 9.05 21.15 -1.44
N PHE A 224 9.12 20.44 -0.31
CA PHE A 224 8.26 19.29 -0.03
C PHE A 224 7.16 19.60 0.98
N LEU A 225 7.24 20.70 1.75
CA LEU A 225 6.23 21.03 2.78
C LEU A 225 4.80 21.14 2.23
N SER A 226 4.66 21.55 0.97
CA SER A 226 3.39 21.61 0.26
C SER A 226 3.57 21.06 -1.16
N PRO A 227 2.50 20.53 -1.78
CA PRO A 227 2.55 20.19 -3.20
C PRO A 227 2.92 21.39 -4.08
N PRO A 228 3.58 21.15 -5.24
CA PRO A 228 3.78 22.19 -6.25
C PRO A 228 2.47 22.91 -6.62
N GLU A 229 2.54 24.20 -6.95
CA GLU A 229 1.37 25.07 -7.17
C GLU A 229 0.38 24.52 -8.21
N GLU A 230 0.88 23.85 -9.26
CA GLU A 230 0.06 23.19 -10.29
C GLU A 230 -0.85 22.07 -9.76
N PHE A 231 -0.56 21.52 -8.57
CA PHE A 231 -1.37 20.50 -7.91
C PHE A 231 -2.20 21.05 -6.75
N ARG A 232 -2.17 22.37 -6.49
CA ARG A 232 -2.85 22.98 -5.35
C ARG A 232 -4.37 22.74 -5.35
N SER A 233 -4.99 22.68 -6.52
CA SER A 233 -6.42 22.37 -6.67
C SER A 233 -6.78 20.94 -6.22
N HIS A 234 -5.81 20.02 -6.26
CA HIS A 234 -5.96 18.62 -5.86
C HIS A 234 -5.63 18.43 -4.38
N HIS A 235 -4.87 19.34 -3.76
CA HIS A 235 -4.44 19.19 -2.38
C HIS A 235 -5.61 19.20 -1.39
N LEU A 236 -5.61 18.24 -0.48
CA LEU A 236 -6.48 18.19 0.69
C LEU A 236 -5.60 18.50 1.91
N ASP A 237 -5.68 19.74 2.41
CA ASP A 237 -5.08 20.12 3.68
C ASP A 237 -5.93 19.55 4.81
N LEU A 238 -5.58 18.35 5.28
CA LEU A 238 -6.35 17.63 6.28
C LEU A 238 -5.93 18.04 7.69
N LYS A 239 -6.71 18.94 8.30
CA LYS A 239 -6.68 19.21 9.74
C LYS A 239 -8.04 18.87 10.36
N GLN A 240 -8.12 18.81 11.68
CA GLN A 240 -9.32 18.31 12.37
C GLN A 240 -10.60 19.11 12.11
N ASN A 241 -10.48 20.42 11.87
CA ASN A 241 -11.62 21.26 11.51
C ASN A 241 -11.93 21.28 10.00
N ASP A 242 -11.18 20.51 9.20
CA ASP A 242 -11.20 20.58 7.73
C ASP A 242 -11.78 19.31 7.07
N ILE A 243 -12.26 18.31 7.84
CA ILE A 243 -12.90 17.12 7.23
C ILE A 243 -14.12 17.52 6.39
N ASP A 244 -14.98 18.40 6.90
CA ASP A 244 -16.15 18.88 6.17
C ASP A 244 -15.74 19.67 4.91
N GLN A 245 -14.66 20.45 4.99
CA GLN A 245 -14.10 21.16 3.84
C GLN A 245 -13.52 20.19 2.80
N ALA A 246 -12.85 19.14 3.25
CA ALA A 246 -12.33 18.08 2.39
C ALA A 246 -13.48 17.33 1.71
N LEU A 247 -14.54 16.95 2.45
CA LEU A 247 -15.79 16.40 1.89
C LEU A 247 -16.41 17.32 0.85
N GLY A 248 -16.32 18.63 1.06
CA GLY A 248 -16.72 19.68 0.12
C GLY A 248 -16.09 19.56 -1.27
N LYS A 249 -14.90 18.94 -1.39
CA LYS A 249 -14.23 18.70 -2.68
C LYS A 249 -14.84 17.54 -3.48
N PHE A 250 -15.72 16.77 -2.86
CA PHE A 250 -16.33 15.57 -3.44
C PHE A 250 -17.84 15.72 -3.69
N THR A 251 -18.43 16.90 -3.49
CA THR A 251 -19.90 17.11 -3.30
C THR A 251 -20.82 16.45 -4.31
N ASP A 252 -20.47 16.43 -5.61
CA ASP A 252 -21.32 15.82 -6.64
C ASP A 252 -21.14 14.29 -6.77
N LYS A 253 -20.16 13.73 -6.05
CA LYS A 253 -19.77 12.32 -6.11
C LYS A 253 -19.93 11.58 -4.77
N VAL A 254 -20.17 12.28 -3.65
CA VAL A 254 -20.39 11.62 -2.34
C VAL A 254 -21.80 11.06 -2.22
N ASN A 255 -21.90 9.74 -2.04
CA ASN A 255 -23.15 9.10 -1.64
C ASN A 255 -23.45 9.37 -0.15
N ARG A 256 -24.37 10.29 0.13
CA ARG A 256 -24.77 10.69 1.49
C ARG A 256 -25.90 9.86 2.11
N ARG A 257 -26.25 8.69 1.53
CA ARG A 257 -27.33 7.83 2.06
C ARG A 257 -27.04 7.27 3.45
N VAL A 258 -25.76 7.16 3.81
CA VAL A 258 -25.33 6.58 5.08
C VAL A 258 -24.38 7.56 5.77
N PRO A 259 -24.79 8.16 6.90
CA PRO A 259 -23.99 9.17 7.58
C PRO A 259 -22.78 8.56 8.30
N PRO A 260 -21.78 9.40 8.65
CA PRO A 260 -20.70 9.03 9.55
C PRO A 260 -21.19 8.45 10.89
N THR A 261 -20.28 7.82 11.64
CA THR A 261 -20.59 7.20 12.93
C THR A 261 -19.49 7.52 13.94
N ASP A 262 -19.90 7.78 15.18
CA ASP A 262 -18.97 8.02 16.29
C ASP A 262 -18.49 6.71 16.93
N SER A 263 -19.12 5.57 16.62
CA SER A 263 -18.74 4.27 17.15
C SER A 263 -17.41 3.75 16.58
N PHE A 264 -17.09 4.15 15.35
CA PHE A 264 -15.88 3.76 14.64
C PHE A 264 -15.20 4.99 14.06
N LEU A 265 -14.18 5.47 14.76
CA LEU A 265 -13.29 6.51 14.26
C LEU A 265 -12.15 5.88 13.46
N GLY A 266 -11.81 6.52 12.34
CA GLY A 266 -10.72 6.12 11.47
C GLY A 266 -9.33 6.29 12.11
N GLY A 267 -8.36 5.57 11.55
CA GLY A 267 -6.95 5.70 11.94
C GLY A 267 -6.35 4.50 12.66
N GLU A 268 -5.03 4.44 12.58
CA GLU A 268 -4.16 3.40 13.15
C GLU A 268 -4.27 3.28 14.68
N ARG A 269 -4.30 4.40 15.41
CA ARG A 269 -4.38 4.41 16.88
C ARG A 269 -5.66 3.73 17.37
N ARG A 270 -6.80 4.12 16.79
CA ARG A 270 -8.09 3.53 17.18
C ARG A 270 -8.16 2.05 16.82
N GLY A 271 -7.61 1.67 15.66
CA GLY A 271 -7.50 0.27 15.26
C GLY A 271 -6.68 -0.56 16.26
N ARG A 272 -5.56 -0.01 16.75
CA ARG A 272 -4.72 -0.66 17.76
C ARG A 272 -5.35 -0.72 19.15
N GLU A 273 -6.12 0.28 19.56
CA GLU A 273 -6.92 0.25 20.79
C GLU A 273 -7.92 -0.91 20.76
N ILE A 274 -8.67 -1.04 19.66
CA ILE A 274 -9.65 -2.13 19.48
C ILE A 274 -8.95 -3.49 19.39
N LEU A 275 -7.77 -3.58 18.75
CA LEU A 275 -6.97 -4.80 18.73
C LEU A 275 -6.53 -5.20 20.15
N ALA A 276 -6.05 -4.24 20.95
CA ALA A 276 -5.64 -4.48 22.32
C ALA A 276 -6.82 -4.91 23.19
N GLU A 277 -7.99 -4.31 23.03
CA GLU A 277 -9.22 -4.74 23.69
C GLU A 277 -9.60 -6.16 23.29
N PHE A 278 -9.58 -6.48 21.99
CA PHE A 278 -9.87 -7.81 21.50
C PHE A 278 -8.91 -8.85 22.10
N ALA A 279 -7.60 -8.63 21.96
CA ALA A 279 -6.57 -9.56 22.40
C ALA A 279 -6.59 -9.79 23.92
N ASN A 280 -6.84 -8.75 24.72
CA ASN A 280 -6.72 -8.81 26.18
C ASN A 280 -8.05 -9.06 26.92
N LYS A 281 -9.20 -8.95 26.27
CA LYS A 281 -10.51 -9.07 26.93
C LYS A 281 -11.50 -9.99 26.22
N ILE A 282 -11.57 -9.92 24.89
CA ILE A 282 -12.61 -10.62 24.11
C ILE A 282 -12.14 -11.99 23.62
N LEU A 283 -10.84 -12.15 23.35
CA LEU A 283 -10.24 -13.33 22.72
C LEU A 283 -10.65 -14.65 23.40
N LEU A 284 -10.66 -14.70 24.74
CA LEU A 284 -11.02 -15.89 25.52
C LEU A 284 -12.43 -16.40 25.20
N GLY A 285 -13.39 -15.51 24.95
CA GLY A 285 -14.77 -15.85 24.59
C GLY A 285 -15.00 -15.96 23.08
N TYR A 286 -14.02 -15.65 22.24
CA TYR A 286 -14.23 -15.54 20.79
C TYR A 286 -14.70 -16.85 20.15
N SER A 287 -14.15 -17.99 20.59
CA SER A 287 -14.48 -19.31 20.02
C SER A 287 -15.95 -19.69 20.20
N THR A 288 -16.57 -19.27 21.31
CA THR A 288 -17.96 -19.58 21.65
C THR A 288 -18.94 -18.46 21.30
N LEU A 289 -18.51 -17.19 21.36
CA LEU A 289 -19.39 -16.02 21.21
C LEU A 289 -19.41 -15.43 19.80
N ARG A 290 -18.46 -15.76 18.91
CA ARG A 290 -18.38 -15.15 17.56
C ARG A 290 -19.64 -15.34 16.70
N ASN A 291 -20.42 -16.39 16.97
CA ASN A 291 -21.64 -16.67 16.21
C ASN A 291 -22.91 -16.09 16.87
N GLU A 292 -22.77 -15.42 18.01
CA GLU A 292 -23.89 -14.86 18.77
C GLU A 292 -24.03 -13.36 18.48
N PRO A 293 -24.94 -12.93 17.56
CA PRO A 293 -25.02 -11.54 17.14
C PRO A 293 -25.46 -10.58 18.25
N ALA A 294 -26.14 -11.08 19.27
CA ALA A 294 -26.54 -10.30 20.45
C ALA A 294 -25.41 -10.13 21.48
N LYS A 295 -24.24 -10.74 21.26
CA LYS A 295 -23.08 -10.70 22.17
C LYS A 295 -21.94 -9.92 21.53
N ALA A 296 -21.15 -9.25 22.37
CA ALA A 296 -19.92 -8.58 21.95
C ALA A 296 -18.76 -9.60 21.77
N GLY A 297 -18.96 -10.60 20.90
CA GLY A 297 -18.03 -11.71 20.68
C GLY A 297 -17.11 -11.53 19.46
N GLN A 298 -17.15 -10.39 18.77
CA GLN A 298 -16.38 -10.11 17.56
C GLN A 298 -15.19 -9.18 17.84
N SER A 299 -14.18 -9.20 16.97
CA SER A 299 -13.00 -8.34 17.12
C SER A 299 -13.24 -6.88 16.75
N ASN A 300 -14.26 -6.62 15.92
CA ASN A 300 -14.58 -5.29 15.38
C ASN A 300 -13.42 -4.65 14.57
N LEU A 301 -12.45 -5.46 14.10
CA LEU A 301 -11.27 -4.98 13.38
C LEU A 301 -11.48 -4.79 11.87
N SER A 302 -12.60 -5.26 11.31
CA SER A 302 -12.81 -5.25 9.85
C SER A 302 -12.74 -3.87 9.20
N PRO A 303 -13.21 -2.75 9.81
CA PRO A 303 -13.05 -1.43 9.20
C PRO A 303 -11.57 -1.04 9.09
N TYR A 304 -10.79 -1.30 10.14
CA TYR A 304 -9.36 -0.96 10.20
C TYR A 304 -8.51 -1.80 9.26
N LEU A 305 -8.85 -3.09 9.11
CA LEU A 305 -8.22 -3.97 8.13
C LEU A 305 -8.60 -3.58 6.69
N ARG A 306 -9.86 -3.20 6.44
CA ARG A 306 -10.34 -2.81 5.11
C ARG A 306 -9.65 -1.56 4.58
N PHE A 307 -9.48 -0.55 5.42
CA PHE A 307 -8.82 0.71 5.10
C PHE A 307 -7.31 0.68 5.33
N GLY A 308 -6.76 -0.45 5.79
CA GLY A 308 -5.32 -0.60 5.97
C GLY A 308 -4.72 0.16 7.14
N PHE A 309 -5.55 0.67 8.06
CA PHE A 309 -5.12 1.29 9.31
C PHE A 309 -4.52 0.30 10.30
N LEU A 310 -4.73 -1.00 10.09
CA LEU A 310 -4.18 -2.06 10.91
C LEU A 310 -3.60 -3.18 10.04
N SER A 311 -2.45 -3.73 10.43
CA SER A 311 -1.81 -4.82 9.70
C SER A 311 -2.36 -6.19 10.14
N PRO A 312 -2.64 -7.13 9.22
CA PRO A 312 -2.95 -8.52 9.58
C PRO A 312 -1.81 -9.22 10.33
N ILE A 313 -0.56 -8.86 10.06
CA ILE A 313 0.62 -9.40 10.76
C ILE A 313 0.61 -8.95 12.21
N GLU A 314 0.32 -7.66 12.44
CA GLU A 314 0.19 -7.11 13.78
C GLU A 314 -0.93 -7.79 14.57
N CYS A 315 -2.10 -7.97 13.95
CA CYS A 315 -3.22 -8.69 14.57
C CYS A 315 -2.84 -10.11 14.99
N ALA A 316 -2.23 -10.87 14.08
CA ALA A 316 -1.85 -12.25 14.33
C ALA A 316 -0.75 -12.36 15.42
N LEU A 317 0.21 -11.43 15.45
CA LEU A 317 1.22 -11.36 16.51
C LEU A 317 0.61 -10.96 17.86
N ALA A 318 -0.31 -9.99 17.88
CA ALA A 318 -0.98 -9.56 19.10
C ALA A 318 -1.81 -10.69 19.72
N VAL A 319 -2.50 -11.48 18.89
CA VAL A 319 -3.21 -12.68 19.36
C VAL A 319 -2.20 -13.73 19.83
N ARG A 320 -1.14 -14.03 19.07
CA ARG A 320 -0.14 -15.05 19.46
C ARG A 320 0.58 -14.73 20.77
N HIS A 321 0.76 -13.45 21.09
CA HIS A 321 1.41 -13.01 22.32
C HIS A 321 0.41 -12.58 23.40
N SER A 322 -0.90 -12.76 23.18
CA SER A 322 -1.89 -12.44 24.20
C SER A 322 -1.72 -13.37 25.39
N PRO A 323 -1.86 -12.86 26.63
CA PRO A 323 -1.89 -13.71 27.82
C PRO A 323 -3.11 -14.65 27.88
N LEU A 324 -4.09 -14.46 26.99
CA LEU A 324 -5.31 -15.26 26.88
C LEU A 324 -5.26 -16.31 25.75
N ALA A 325 -4.16 -16.38 24.99
CA ALA A 325 -4.03 -17.19 23.78
C ALA A 325 -3.77 -18.69 24.03
#